data_AF-A0A3E0WEU6-F1
#
_entry.id   AF-A0A3E0WEU6-F1
#
_cell.length_a   1.000
_cell.length_b   1.000
_cell.length_c   1.000
_cell.angle_alpha   90.00
_cell.angle_beta   90.00
_cell.angle_gamma   90.00
#
_symmetry.space_group_name_H-M   'P 1'
#
loop_
_entity.id
_entity.type
_entity.pdbx_description
1 polymer ?
#
loop_
_entity_poly.entity_id
_entity_poly.type
_entity_poly.pdbx_seq_one_letter_code
_entity_poly.pdbx_strand_id
1 'polypeptide(L)'
;ESNFAFLQRQLAEAGVFYWFEVDAAQRRERLCVADHNSGVSPLPRAAVPYRAAAGQAAAAGGRWQAHVDRLAPGWTAGGRRHAAHVQSEPPTARPQLAGEADADVVHFAPPLAAFAAAQQQVTLDARRDAVQAFQLTAAGPVPELAPGRWLHLEASHFRAVPGLSGEYLVTAVTHRFDPETGYRGEATLIPRRTPYVAPAAPRPRLPFMFTARIETPDRYGLPDAAGRGAQPVRPDFERGAHRHTEATPPLRRLSPYAGAGRVAPSGFFCPLTERCEVLLHCPGGDPNQALILGIAPNKDAPGPVGAANAPHNRWLTPGQNEVLFDDELNRSHILLQTFAGQVKAI
;
A
#
# COMPACT_ATOMS: atom_id res chain seq x y z
N GLU A 1 1.36 -7.68 -10.86
CA GLU A 1 -0.08 -7.57 -10.59
C GLU A 1 -0.81 -7.10 -11.86
N SER A 2 -2.14 -7.23 -11.94
CA SER A 2 -2.89 -6.67 -13.08
C SER A 2 -3.11 -5.16 -12.91
N ASN A 3 -3.37 -4.43 -14.00
CA ASN A 3 -3.66 -2.99 -13.94
C ASN A 3 -4.87 -2.66 -13.05
N PHE A 4 -5.87 -3.54 -13.04
CA PHE A 4 -7.05 -3.39 -12.18
C PHE A 4 -6.70 -3.55 -10.70
N ALA A 5 -5.93 -4.59 -10.33
CA ALA A 5 -5.50 -4.79 -8.96
C ALA A 5 -4.61 -3.64 -8.46
N PHE A 6 -3.71 -3.14 -9.32
CA PHE A 6 -2.91 -1.96 -9.05
C PHE A 6 -3.80 -0.73 -8.77
N LEU A 7 -4.77 -0.44 -9.66
CA LEU A 7 -5.69 0.69 -9.50
C LEU A 7 -6.49 0.57 -8.19
N GLN A 8 -7.10 -0.59 -7.93
CA GLN A 8 -7.88 -0.82 -6.70
C GLN A 8 -7.03 -0.59 -5.45
N ARG A 9 -5.80 -1.08 -5.46
CA ARG A 9 -4.86 -0.90 -4.35
C ARG A 9 -4.49 0.58 -4.16
N GLN A 10 -4.15 1.29 -5.23
CA GLN A 10 -3.81 2.71 -5.16
C GLN A 10 -4.99 3.55 -4.64
N LEU A 11 -6.22 3.27 -5.08
CA LEU A 11 -7.41 3.96 -4.59
C LEU A 11 -7.65 3.67 -3.09
N ALA A 12 -7.56 2.41 -2.68
CA ALA A 12 -7.71 2.02 -1.28
C ALA A 12 -6.63 2.63 -0.36
N GLU A 13 -5.37 2.71 -0.81
CA GLU A 13 -4.26 3.36 -0.09
C GLU A 13 -4.45 4.89 -0.01
N ALA A 14 -5.06 5.50 -1.03
CA ALA A 14 -5.40 6.91 -1.06
C ALA A 14 -6.68 7.26 -0.26
N GLY A 15 -7.44 6.27 0.20
CA GLY A 15 -8.76 6.50 0.81
C GLY A 15 -9.84 6.92 -0.18
N VAL A 16 -9.60 6.69 -1.46
CA VAL A 16 -10.49 7.02 -2.57
C VAL A 16 -11.34 5.80 -2.90
N PHE A 17 -12.61 6.03 -3.18
CA PHE A 17 -13.54 5.01 -3.65
C PHE A 17 -14.20 5.43 -4.95
N TYR A 18 -14.81 4.46 -5.63
CA TYR A 18 -15.46 4.69 -6.91
C TYR A 18 -16.76 3.91 -7.03
N TRP A 19 -17.63 4.37 -7.92
CA TRP A 19 -18.85 3.69 -8.32
C TRP A 19 -19.15 4.01 -9.78
N PHE A 20 -20.14 3.34 -10.35
CA PHE A 20 -20.59 3.59 -11.71
C PHE A 20 -21.96 4.24 -11.72
N GLU A 21 -22.14 5.22 -12.59
CA GLU A 21 -23.44 5.79 -12.90
C GLU A 21 -23.76 5.60 -14.37
N VAL A 22 -24.99 5.22 -14.66
CA VAL A 22 -25.48 5.10 -16.03
C VAL A 22 -26.11 6.42 -16.45
N ASP A 23 -25.53 7.06 -17.45
CA ASP A 23 -26.18 8.14 -18.19
C ASP A 23 -27.06 7.52 -19.27
N ALA A 24 -28.35 7.37 -18.96
CA ALA A 24 -29.33 6.79 -19.87
C ALA A 24 -29.54 7.65 -21.13
N ALA A 25 -29.38 8.97 -21.04
CA ALA A 25 -29.57 9.87 -22.17
C ALA A 25 -28.43 9.74 -23.18
N GLN A 26 -27.19 9.60 -22.69
CA GLN A 26 -26.01 9.44 -23.54
C GLN A 26 -25.65 7.97 -23.82
N ARG A 27 -26.34 7.01 -23.19
CA ARG A 27 -26.03 5.56 -23.24
C ARG A 27 -24.57 5.28 -22.88
N ARG A 28 -24.10 5.88 -21.79
CA ARG A 28 -22.73 5.75 -21.30
C ARG A 28 -22.70 5.39 -19.83
N GLU A 29 -21.68 4.64 -19.44
CA GLU A 29 -21.34 4.44 -18.04
C GLU A 29 -20.25 5.44 -17.65
N ARG A 30 -20.43 6.09 -16.51
CA ARG A 30 -19.47 7.02 -15.92
C ARG A 30 -18.86 6.39 -14.68
N LEU A 31 -17.53 6.30 -14.65
CA LEU A 31 -16.79 6.04 -13.44
C LEU A 31 -16.77 7.32 -12.59
N CYS A 32 -17.44 7.28 -11.44
CA CYS A 32 -17.41 8.34 -10.45
C CYS A 32 -16.37 7.99 -9.38
N VAL A 33 -15.56 8.97 -8.98
CA VAL A 33 -14.46 8.80 -8.02
C VAL A 33 -14.61 9.87 -6.93
N ALA A 34 -14.51 9.49 -5.66
CA ALA A 34 -14.58 10.41 -4.54
C ALA A 34 -13.74 9.93 -3.36
N ASP A 35 -13.38 10.85 -2.48
CA ASP A 35 -12.68 10.62 -1.20
C ASP A 35 -13.57 10.96 0.01
N HIS A 36 -14.79 11.44 -0.23
CA HIS A 36 -15.74 11.83 0.80
C HIS A 36 -17.20 11.56 0.40
N ASN A 37 -18.04 11.20 1.37
CA ASN A 37 -19.46 10.86 1.16
C ASN A 37 -20.31 12.04 0.63
N SER A 38 -19.82 13.28 0.70
CA SER A 38 -20.50 14.45 0.12
C SER A 38 -20.46 14.46 -1.41
N GLY A 39 -19.52 13.75 -2.03
CA GLY A 39 -19.46 13.58 -3.48
C GLY A 39 -20.53 12.61 -4.02
N VAL A 40 -21.28 11.95 -3.14
CA VAL A 40 -22.30 10.97 -3.50
C VAL A 40 -23.68 11.64 -3.61
N SER A 41 -24.36 11.38 -4.71
CA SER A 41 -25.70 11.92 -4.97
C SER A 41 -26.79 11.15 -4.19
N PRO A 42 -27.92 11.80 -3.83
CA PRO A 42 -29.07 11.09 -3.27
C PRO A 42 -29.68 10.14 -4.30
N LEU A 43 -30.41 9.13 -3.81
CA LEU A 43 -31.39 8.44 -4.62
C LEU A 43 -32.39 9.46 -5.20
N PRO A 44 -32.95 9.20 -6.40
CA PRO A 44 -33.97 10.07 -7.00
C PRO A 44 -35.33 9.93 -6.30
N ARG A 45 -35.35 9.98 -4.97
CA ARG A 45 -36.51 9.80 -4.11
C ARG A 45 -36.26 10.48 -2.75
N ALA A 46 -37.29 11.08 -2.15
CA ALA A 46 -37.17 11.81 -0.89
C ALA A 46 -36.86 10.90 0.32
N ALA A 47 -37.60 9.80 0.47
CA ALA A 47 -37.40 8.83 1.53
C ALA A 47 -37.87 7.43 1.10
N VAL A 48 -37.34 6.40 1.76
CA VAL A 48 -37.72 5.01 1.58
C VAL A 48 -38.34 4.50 2.89
N PRO A 49 -39.66 4.24 2.93
CA PRO A 49 -40.32 3.78 4.15
C PRO A 49 -40.05 2.31 4.39
N TYR A 50 -39.87 1.94 5.67
CA TYR A 50 -39.99 0.57 6.11
C TYR A 50 -41.46 0.17 6.25
N ARG A 51 -41.84 -0.96 5.66
CA ARG A 51 -43.17 -1.56 5.81
C ARG A 51 -42.99 -3.02 6.13
N ALA A 52 -43.37 -3.44 7.34
CA ALA A 52 -43.35 -4.84 7.69
C ALA A 52 -44.15 -5.65 6.65
N ALA A 53 -43.61 -6.80 6.24
CA ALA A 53 -44.33 -7.74 5.39
C ALA A 53 -45.52 -8.33 6.17
N ALA A 54 -46.63 -7.59 6.23
CA ALA A 54 -47.93 -8.16 6.56
C ALA A 54 -48.28 -9.13 5.42
N GLY A 55 -48.79 -10.32 5.73
CA GLY A 55 -48.93 -11.47 4.82
C GLY A 55 -49.78 -11.31 3.56
N GLN A 56 -50.05 -10.10 3.08
CA GLN A 56 -50.60 -9.80 1.77
C GLN A 56 -49.87 -8.57 1.21
N ALA A 57 -49.32 -8.70 0.00
CA ALA A 57 -48.76 -7.58 -0.75
C ALA A 57 -49.87 -6.56 -0.99
N ALA A 58 -49.96 -5.56 -0.12
CA ALA A 58 -50.89 -4.46 -0.29
C ALA A 58 -50.42 -3.59 -1.45
N ALA A 59 -50.82 -3.96 -2.67
CA ALA A 59 -50.91 -3.04 -3.78
C ALA A 59 -51.97 -1.98 -3.42
N ALA A 60 -51.57 -0.99 -2.62
CA ALA A 60 -52.39 0.19 -2.37
C ALA A 60 -52.53 0.94 -3.70
N GLY A 61 -53.64 0.70 -4.41
CA GLY A 61 -54.07 1.47 -5.58
C GLY A 61 -53.32 1.21 -6.90
N GLY A 62 -52.77 0.02 -7.13
CA GLY A 62 -52.18 -0.35 -8.43
C GLY A 62 -50.90 0.40 -8.83
N ARG A 63 -50.33 1.23 -7.94
CA ARG A 63 -49.02 1.85 -8.10
C ARG A 63 -47.99 1.10 -7.28
N TRP A 64 -46.91 0.65 -7.94
CA TRP A 64 -45.72 0.14 -7.28
C TRP A 64 -45.12 1.23 -6.38
N GLN A 65 -45.04 0.97 -5.08
CA GLN A 65 -44.42 1.88 -4.12
C GLN A 65 -43.13 1.27 -3.62
N ALA A 66 -42.01 1.96 -3.85
CA ALA A 66 -40.72 1.58 -3.30
C ALA A 66 -40.78 1.64 -1.76
N HIS A 67 -40.45 0.52 -1.12
CA HIS A 67 -40.38 0.38 0.33
C HIS A 67 -39.36 -0.70 0.67
N VAL A 68 -38.89 -0.71 1.92
CA VAL A 68 -38.08 -1.80 2.48
C VAL A 68 -38.98 -2.65 3.36
N ASP A 69 -39.00 -3.96 3.12
CA ASP A 69 -39.79 -4.93 3.89
C ASP A 69 -38.95 -5.75 4.87
N ARG A 70 -37.63 -5.77 4.67
CA ARG A 70 -36.67 -6.48 5.51
C ARG A 70 -35.52 -5.56 5.89
N LEU A 71 -35.29 -5.44 7.19
CA LEU A 71 -34.13 -4.77 7.78
C LEU A 71 -33.37 -5.77 8.65
N ALA A 72 -32.08 -5.90 8.42
CA ALA A 72 -31.18 -6.72 9.22
C ALA A 72 -29.94 -5.89 9.61
N PRO A 73 -29.94 -5.25 10.79
CA PRO A 73 -28.76 -4.57 11.30
C PRO A 73 -27.72 -5.60 11.78
N GLY A 74 -26.45 -5.33 11.48
CA GLY A 74 -25.30 -6.12 11.90
C GLY A 74 -24.26 -5.23 12.56
N TRP A 75 -23.68 -5.71 13.65
CA TRP A 75 -22.63 -5.03 14.40
C TRP A 75 -21.40 -5.93 14.52
N THR A 76 -20.22 -5.34 14.42
CA THR A 76 -18.96 -6.00 14.77
C THR A 76 -18.40 -5.41 16.05
N ALA A 77 -17.76 -6.24 16.88
CA ALA A 77 -17.28 -5.82 18.19
C ALA A 77 -16.16 -4.78 18.13
N GLY A 78 -16.30 -3.76 18.99
CA GLY A 78 -15.25 -2.89 19.55
C GLY A 78 -14.57 -1.90 18.61
N GLY A 79 -14.40 -0.67 19.10
CA GLY A 79 -13.48 0.29 18.48
C GLY A 79 -12.03 -0.16 18.66
N ARG A 80 -11.25 -0.16 17.57
CA ARG A 80 -9.81 -0.45 17.62
C ARG A 80 -9.02 0.83 17.43
N ARG A 81 -7.95 0.96 18.21
CA ARG A 81 -6.94 2.02 18.02
C ARG A 81 -5.77 1.46 17.23
N HIS A 82 -5.45 2.06 16.09
CA HIS A 82 -4.37 1.62 15.21
C HIS A 82 -3.08 2.38 15.45
N ALA A 83 -1.95 1.68 15.44
CA ALA A 83 -0.61 2.25 15.51
C ALA A 83 0.21 1.97 14.25
N ALA A 84 0.92 2.98 13.73
CA ALA A 84 1.89 2.84 12.63
C ALA A 84 3.24 3.50 12.97
N HIS A 85 4.33 2.86 12.53
CA HIS A 85 5.70 3.34 12.70
C HIS A 85 6.17 4.16 11.49
N VAL A 86 7.02 5.15 11.74
CA VAL A 86 7.59 6.05 10.74
C VAL A 86 9.11 5.96 10.79
N GLN A 87 9.76 5.91 9.62
CA GLN A 87 11.20 6.17 9.50
C GLN A 87 11.40 7.66 9.77
N SER A 88 11.84 7.99 10.97
CA SER A 88 12.10 9.37 11.39
C SER A 88 13.56 9.56 11.75
N GLU A 89 14.10 10.71 11.36
CA GLU A 89 15.37 11.21 11.84
C GLU A 89 15.09 12.51 12.62
N PRO A 90 15.31 12.57 13.96
CA PRO A 90 15.77 11.50 14.86
C PRO A 90 14.66 10.46 15.15
N PRO A 91 15.02 9.23 15.61
CA PRO A 91 14.11 8.10 15.80
C PRO A 91 13.16 8.23 17.03
N THR A 92 12.83 9.45 17.44
CA THR A 92 11.96 9.72 18.61
C THR A 92 10.48 9.87 18.23
N ALA A 93 10.09 9.63 16.98
CA ALA A 93 8.70 9.74 16.58
C ALA A 93 7.83 8.70 17.30
N ARG A 94 6.86 9.18 18.08
CA ARG A 94 5.81 8.34 18.65
C ARG A 94 4.98 7.72 17.51
N PRO A 95 4.46 6.49 17.69
CA PRO A 95 3.56 5.89 16.71
C PRO A 95 2.34 6.79 16.47
N GLN A 96 1.87 6.83 15.23
CA GLN A 96 0.63 7.53 14.90
C GLN A 96 -0.56 6.73 15.39
N LEU A 97 -1.55 7.39 15.99
CA LEU A 97 -2.72 6.75 16.59
C LEU A 97 -4.02 7.31 15.99
N ALA A 98 -4.96 6.44 15.66
CA ALA A 98 -6.32 6.80 15.28
C ALA A 98 -7.33 5.73 15.70
N GLY A 99 -8.56 6.14 15.98
CA GLY A 99 -9.67 5.27 16.41
C GLY A 99 -10.07 5.43 17.89
N GLU A 100 -11.28 4.99 18.21
CA GLU A 100 -11.76 4.82 19.59
C GLU A 100 -11.33 3.45 20.12
N ALA A 101 -11.13 3.30 21.43
CA ALA A 101 -10.44 2.13 21.98
C ALA A 101 -11.29 1.36 23.00
N ASP A 102 -11.67 0.14 22.60
CA ASP A 102 -11.85 -1.00 23.50
C ASP A 102 -10.61 -1.93 23.47
N ALA A 103 -9.78 -1.83 22.41
CA ALA A 103 -8.52 -2.55 22.24
C ALA A 103 -7.50 -1.76 21.38
N ASP A 104 -6.21 -1.97 21.63
CA ASP A 104 -5.12 -1.42 20.82
C ASP A 104 -4.63 -2.47 19.79
N VAL A 105 -4.46 -2.06 18.53
CA VAL A 105 -3.88 -2.87 17.45
C VAL A 105 -2.60 -2.21 16.95
N VAL A 106 -1.48 -2.91 17.15
CA VAL A 106 -0.17 -2.53 16.61
C VAL A 106 0.16 -3.47 15.47
N HIS A 107 0.33 -2.92 14.27
CA HIS A 107 0.75 -3.70 13.11
C HIS A 107 2.27 -3.86 13.14
N PHE A 108 2.75 -5.11 13.16
CA PHE A 108 4.17 -5.40 12.95
C PHE A 108 4.51 -5.28 11.46
N ALA A 109 4.78 -4.05 11.02
CA ALA A 109 5.09 -3.70 9.64
C ALA A 109 6.35 -2.83 9.56
N PRO A 110 7.06 -2.82 8.40
CA PRO A 110 8.15 -1.88 8.20
C PRO A 110 7.70 -0.44 8.41
N PRO A 111 8.59 0.42 8.93
CA PRO A 111 8.26 1.82 9.15
C PRO A 111 8.04 2.54 7.82
N LEU A 112 6.98 3.34 7.75
CA LEU A 112 6.64 4.13 6.58
C LEU A 112 7.63 5.28 6.38
N ALA A 113 7.86 5.66 5.13
CA ALA A 113 8.87 6.66 4.78
C ALA A 113 8.59 8.08 5.30
N ALA A 114 7.33 8.40 5.63
CA ALA A 114 6.93 9.75 6.04
C ALA A 114 5.82 9.74 7.10
N PHE A 115 5.81 10.78 7.93
CA PHE A 115 4.80 10.99 8.97
C PHE A 115 3.38 11.04 8.40
N ALA A 116 3.18 11.81 7.32
CA ALA A 116 1.88 11.94 6.66
C ALA A 116 1.34 10.59 6.17
N ALA A 117 2.20 9.73 5.64
CA ALA A 117 1.82 8.39 5.19
C ALA A 117 1.34 7.51 6.35
N ALA A 118 2.03 7.57 7.50
CA ALA A 118 1.60 6.83 8.68
C ALA A 118 0.29 7.34 9.27
N GLN A 119 0.11 8.66 9.35
CA GLN A 119 -1.13 9.26 9.81
C GLN A 119 -2.31 8.90 8.90
N GLN A 120 -2.09 8.92 7.59
CA GLN A 120 -3.08 8.49 6.61
C GLN A 120 -3.44 7.01 6.81
N GLN A 121 -2.45 6.12 6.92
CA GLN A 121 -2.70 4.69 7.08
C GLN A 121 -3.55 4.39 8.33
N VAL A 122 -3.18 4.92 9.50
CA VAL A 122 -3.95 4.66 10.73
C VAL A 122 -5.34 5.25 10.67
N THR A 123 -5.51 6.40 10.00
CA THR A 123 -6.82 7.03 9.79
C THR A 123 -7.69 6.18 8.89
N LEU A 124 -7.14 5.63 7.80
CA LEU A 124 -7.88 4.75 6.89
C LEU A 124 -8.25 3.43 7.55
N ASP A 125 -7.36 2.85 8.36
CA ASP A 125 -7.65 1.63 9.10
C ASP A 125 -8.78 1.85 10.13
N ALA A 126 -8.71 2.93 10.92
CA ALA A 126 -9.79 3.28 11.84
C ALA A 126 -11.13 3.54 11.13
N ARG A 127 -11.10 4.16 9.94
CA ARG A 127 -12.32 4.36 9.12
C ARG A 127 -12.87 3.04 8.58
N ARG A 128 -12.02 2.10 8.16
CA ARG A 128 -12.46 0.76 7.72
C ARG A 128 -13.15 0.01 8.86
N ASP A 129 -12.59 0.07 10.06
CA ASP A 129 -13.22 -0.51 11.25
C ASP A 129 -14.57 0.17 11.54
N ALA A 130 -14.67 1.49 11.40
CA ALA A 130 -15.95 2.21 11.55
C ALA A 130 -17.01 1.82 10.50
N VAL A 131 -16.59 1.53 9.25
CA VAL A 131 -17.47 1.03 8.18
C VAL A 131 -17.95 -0.40 8.46
N GLN A 132 -17.15 -1.22 9.15
CA GLN A 132 -17.51 -2.58 9.54
C GLN A 132 -18.32 -2.63 10.84
N ALA A 133 -18.09 -1.68 11.75
CA ALA A 133 -18.72 -1.60 13.07
C ALA A 133 -20.24 -1.69 13.03
N PHE A 134 -20.85 -1.09 12.01
CA PHE A 134 -22.29 -1.18 11.78
C PHE A 134 -22.63 -1.18 10.30
N GLN A 135 -23.36 -2.22 9.87
CA GLN A 135 -23.93 -2.34 8.53
C GLN A 135 -25.41 -2.70 8.64
N LEU A 136 -26.22 -2.14 7.76
CA LEU A 136 -27.65 -2.41 7.70
C LEU A 136 -27.97 -3.03 6.35
N THR A 137 -28.45 -4.27 6.35
CA THR A 137 -29.00 -4.89 5.15
C THR A 137 -30.47 -4.52 5.02
N ALA A 138 -30.85 -3.94 3.89
CA ALA A 138 -32.21 -3.53 3.57
C ALA A 138 -32.68 -4.20 2.27
N ALA A 139 -33.84 -4.86 2.29
CA ALA A 139 -34.41 -5.48 1.09
C ALA A 139 -35.86 -5.08 0.83
N GLY A 140 -36.22 -4.95 -0.44
CA GLY A 140 -37.57 -4.61 -0.90
C GLY A 140 -37.62 -4.24 -2.38
N PRO A 141 -38.81 -3.88 -2.91
CA PRO A 141 -39.00 -3.51 -4.31
C PRO A 141 -38.59 -2.06 -4.60
N VAL A 142 -37.29 -1.76 -4.42
CA VAL A 142 -36.70 -0.43 -4.68
C VAL A 142 -35.75 -0.54 -5.90
N PRO A 143 -36.22 -0.32 -7.14
CA PRO A 143 -35.40 -0.44 -8.34
C PRO A 143 -34.30 0.61 -8.44
N GLU A 144 -34.45 1.74 -7.75
CA GLU A 144 -33.51 2.85 -7.81
C GLU A 144 -32.24 2.62 -6.95
N LEU A 145 -32.19 1.56 -6.14
CA LEU A 145 -31.02 1.23 -5.31
C LEU A 145 -29.78 1.09 -6.19
N ALA A 146 -28.71 1.82 -5.86
CA ALA A 146 -27.43 1.72 -6.54
C ALA A 146 -26.29 2.04 -5.57
N PRO A 147 -25.13 1.36 -5.66
CA PRO A 147 -23.92 1.78 -4.95
C PRO A 147 -23.52 3.19 -5.34
N GLY A 148 -22.95 3.95 -4.40
CA GLY A 148 -22.61 5.35 -4.66
C GLY A 148 -23.84 6.25 -4.80
N ARG A 149 -24.90 5.90 -4.06
CA ARG A 149 -26.04 6.77 -3.74
C ARG A 149 -26.30 6.75 -2.24
N TRP A 150 -26.98 7.77 -1.72
CA TRP A 150 -27.49 7.74 -0.35
C TRP A 150 -29.02 7.90 -0.32
N LEU A 151 -29.65 7.39 0.74
CA LEU A 151 -31.09 7.41 0.92
C LEU A 151 -31.47 7.82 2.35
N HIS A 152 -32.63 8.45 2.51
CA HIS A 152 -33.26 8.63 3.81
C HIS A 152 -34.19 7.44 4.09
N LEU A 153 -33.88 6.66 5.12
CA LEU A 153 -34.67 5.51 5.57
C LEU A 153 -35.66 5.97 6.64
N GLU A 154 -36.95 5.69 6.46
CA GLU A 154 -37.98 5.90 7.48
C GLU A 154 -38.32 4.55 8.13
N ALA A 155 -37.59 4.19 9.18
CA ALA A 155 -37.72 2.92 9.90
C ALA A 155 -38.38 3.07 11.29
N SER A 156 -39.17 4.13 11.51
CA SER A 156 -39.83 4.40 12.79
C SER A 156 -40.75 3.26 13.26
N HIS A 157 -41.30 2.48 12.32
CA HIS A 157 -42.14 1.32 12.60
C HIS A 157 -41.37 0.00 12.76
N PHE A 158 -40.04 0.00 12.64
CA PHE A 158 -39.21 -1.18 12.88
C PHE A 158 -38.95 -1.35 14.37
N ARG A 159 -39.73 -2.23 15.02
CA ARG A 159 -39.72 -2.36 16.49
C ARG A 159 -38.52 -3.14 17.04
N ALA A 160 -37.87 -3.98 16.25
CA ALA A 160 -36.80 -4.84 16.75
C ALA A 160 -35.56 -4.04 17.19
N VAL A 161 -35.27 -2.92 16.52
CA VAL A 161 -34.14 -2.03 16.84
C VAL A 161 -34.59 -0.58 16.65
N PRO A 162 -34.68 0.23 17.73
CA PRO A 162 -35.08 1.63 17.62
C PRO A 162 -33.98 2.49 16.97
N GLY A 163 -34.37 3.63 16.40
CA GLY A 163 -33.41 4.64 15.93
C GLY A 163 -32.73 4.35 14.58
N LEU A 164 -33.30 3.46 13.75
CA LEU A 164 -32.80 3.18 12.41
C LEU A 164 -33.27 4.18 11.34
N SER A 165 -34.12 5.15 11.67
CA SER A 165 -34.47 6.21 10.73
C SER A 165 -33.30 7.18 10.55
N GLY A 166 -32.97 7.54 9.31
CA GLY A 166 -31.87 8.46 9.04
C GLY A 166 -31.29 8.33 7.64
N GLU A 167 -30.18 9.02 7.40
CA GLU A 167 -29.47 8.98 6.12
C GLU A 167 -28.45 7.84 6.06
N TYR A 168 -28.52 7.06 4.99
CA TYR A 168 -27.67 5.91 4.76
C TYR A 168 -27.02 5.97 3.38
N LEU A 169 -25.72 5.68 3.32
CA LEU A 169 -24.98 5.44 2.09
C LEU A 169 -25.17 3.98 1.65
N VAL A 170 -25.45 3.77 0.38
CA VAL A 170 -25.54 2.45 -0.25
C VAL A 170 -24.14 2.03 -0.73
N THR A 171 -23.61 0.95 -0.14
CA THR A 171 -22.25 0.44 -0.43
C THR A 171 -22.24 -0.77 -1.36
N ALA A 172 -23.32 -1.56 -1.35
CA ALA A 172 -23.50 -2.70 -2.25
C ALA A 172 -25.00 -2.89 -2.53
N VAL A 173 -25.33 -3.40 -3.73
CA VAL A 173 -26.70 -3.77 -4.10
C VAL A 173 -26.68 -5.06 -4.90
N THR A 174 -27.63 -5.95 -4.61
CA THR A 174 -27.98 -7.11 -5.43
C THR A 174 -29.39 -6.92 -5.96
N HIS A 175 -29.53 -6.91 -7.28
CA HIS A 175 -30.83 -6.88 -7.96
C HIS A 175 -31.24 -8.30 -8.34
N ARG A 176 -32.47 -8.68 -8.05
CA ARG A 176 -33.07 -9.95 -8.49
C ARG A 176 -34.40 -9.65 -9.16
N PHE A 177 -34.65 -10.30 -10.28
CA PHE A 177 -35.95 -10.24 -10.95
C PHE A 177 -36.38 -11.66 -11.24
N ASP A 178 -37.61 -11.97 -10.86
CA ASP A 178 -38.26 -13.24 -11.10
C ASP A 178 -39.64 -12.95 -11.71
N PRO A 179 -40.03 -13.60 -12.82
CA PRO A 179 -41.30 -13.30 -13.48
C PRO A 179 -42.56 -13.54 -12.62
N GLU A 180 -42.49 -14.44 -11.65
CA GLU A 180 -43.62 -14.81 -10.78
C GLU A 180 -43.70 -13.93 -9.53
N THR A 181 -42.53 -13.61 -8.95
CA THR A 181 -42.44 -12.87 -7.67
C THR A 181 -42.05 -11.40 -7.82
N GLY A 182 -41.64 -10.99 -9.01
CA GLY A 182 -41.30 -9.61 -9.37
C GLY A 182 -39.86 -9.21 -9.05
N TYR A 183 -39.61 -7.90 -9.08
CA TYR A 183 -38.31 -7.32 -8.74
C TYR A 183 -38.08 -7.26 -7.23
N ARG A 184 -36.85 -7.59 -6.79
CA ARG A 184 -36.38 -7.42 -5.42
C ARG A 184 -34.94 -6.91 -5.41
N GLY A 185 -34.72 -5.79 -4.74
CA GLY A 185 -33.39 -5.26 -4.44
C GLY A 185 -32.98 -5.60 -3.00
N GLU A 186 -31.72 -5.91 -2.79
CA GLU A 186 -31.10 -6.05 -1.47
C GLU A 186 -29.86 -5.16 -1.43
N ALA A 187 -29.78 -4.24 -0.47
CA ALA A 187 -28.71 -3.28 -0.33
C ALA A 187 -28.01 -3.41 1.02
N THR A 188 -26.69 -3.24 1.00
CA THR A 188 -25.88 -3.00 2.20
C THR A 188 -25.73 -1.51 2.41
N LEU A 189 -26.08 -1.05 3.61
CA LEU A 189 -26.14 0.35 3.98
C LEU A 189 -25.20 0.64 5.15
N ILE A 190 -24.59 1.82 5.15
CA ILE A 190 -23.93 2.39 6.32
C ILE A 190 -24.50 3.77 6.62
N PRO A 191 -24.49 4.27 7.87
CA PRO A 191 -24.89 5.64 8.16
C PRO A 191 -24.08 6.62 7.30
N ARG A 192 -24.73 7.60 6.66
CA ARG A 192 -24.05 8.54 5.74
C ARG A 192 -22.92 9.32 6.41
N ARG A 193 -23.04 9.56 7.72
CA ARG A 193 -22.01 10.22 8.53
C ARG A 193 -20.72 9.40 8.69
N THR A 194 -20.78 8.08 8.51
CA THR A 194 -19.62 7.20 8.61
C THR A 194 -18.77 7.36 7.34
N PRO A 195 -17.54 7.92 7.42
CA PRO A 195 -16.72 8.14 6.23
C PRO A 195 -16.42 6.80 5.55
N TYR A 196 -16.91 6.61 4.33
CA TYR A 196 -16.67 5.36 3.61
C TYR A 196 -15.22 5.30 3.13
N VAL A 197 -14.60 4.14 3.32
CA VAL A 197 -13.28 3.80 2.78
C VAL A 197 -13.37 2.40 2.22
N ALA A 198 -12.77 2.19 1.03
CA ALA A 198 -12.72 0.88 0.42
C ALA A 198 -11.93 -0.12 1.29
N PRO A 199 -12.27 -1.42 1.24
CA PRO A 199 -11.46 -2.46 1.86
C PRO A 199 -9.99 -2.36 1.41
N ALA A 200 -9.07 -2.66 2.33
CA ALA A 200 -7.65 -2.71 1.97
C ALA A 200 -7.41 -3.78 0.90
N ALA A 201 -6.74 -3.41 -0.19
CA ALA A 201 -6.33 -4.37 -1.19
C ALA A 201 -4.97 -4.99 -0.80
N PRO A 202 -4.81 -6.32 -0.87
CA PRO A 202 -3.55 -6.97 -0.52
C PRO A 202 -2.45 -6.58 -1.52
N ARG A 203 -1.24 -6.35 -1.01
CA ARG A 203 -0.05 -6.20 -1.87
C ARG A 203 0.28 -7.52 -2.56
N PRO A 204 0.77 -7.49 -3.81
CA PRO A 204 1.27 -8.69 -4.45
C PRO A 204 2.46 -9.25 -3.66
N ARG A 205 2.56 -10.59 -3.61
CA ARG A 205 3.73 -11.24 -3.02
C ARG A 205 4.93 -11.00 -3.94
N LEU A 206 5.94 -10.32 -3.42
CA LEU A 206 7.22 -10.13 -4.10
C LEU A 206 8.19 -11.25 -3.71
N PRO A 207 9.15 -11.61 -4.57
CA PRO A 207 10.28 -12.42 -4.14
C PRO A 207 11.03 -11.70 -3.01
N PHE A 208 11.68 -12.47 -2.14
CA PHE A 208 12.43 -11.91 -1.01
C PHE A 208 13.48 -10.89 -1.46
N MET A 209 14.16 -11.19 -2.57
CA MET A 209 15.13 -10.33 -3.22
C MET A 209 15.14 -10.60 -4.72
N PHE A 210 15.61 -9.63 -5.50
CA PHE A 210 15.75 -9.75 -6.95
C PHE A 210 16.93 -8.92 -7.46
N THR A 211 17.44 -9.27 -8.63
CA THR A 211 18.63 -8.65 -9.22
C THR A 211 18.30 -7.36 -9.96
N ALA A 212 19.25 -6.44 -9.92
CA ALA A 212 19.24 -5.18 -10.67
C ALA A 212 20.68 -4.78 -10.99
N ARG A 213 20.83 -3.75 -11.84
CA ARG A 213 22.13 -3.20 -12.23
C ARG A 213 22.20 -1.72 -11.89
N ILE A 214 23.35 -1.29 -11.40
CA ILE A 214 23.61 0.14 -11.17
C ILE A 214 23.64 0.87 -12.51
N GLU A 215 22.97 2.02 -12.56
CA GLU A 215 23.03 2.95 -13.69
C GLU A 215 23.69 4.25 -13.24
N THR A 216 24.85 4.58 -13.82
CA THR A 216 25.60 5.80 -13.53
C THR A 216 26.41 6.24 -14.76
N PRO A 217 26.32 7.51 -15.16
CA PRO A 217 27.17 8.04 -16.23
C PRO A 217 28.62 8.27 -15.77
N ASP A 218 28.85 8.29 -14.45
CA ASP A 218 30.17 8.53 -13.86
C ASP A 218 30.97 7.23 -13.69
N ARG A 219 32.26 7.28 -14.07
CA ARG A 219 33.19 6.14 -13.99
C ARG A 219 33.37 5.61 -12.56
N TYR A 220 33.29 6.48 -11.57
CA TYR A 220 33.49 6.16 -10.16
C TYR A 220 32.18 5.95 -9.42
N GLY A 221 31.02 6.05 -10.10
CA GLY A 221 29.72 6.01 -9.45
C GLY A 221 29.44 7.31 -8.69
N LEU A 222 28.32 7.97 -9.00
CA LEU A 222 27.95 9.21 -8.32
C LEU A 222 26.96 8.91 -7.18
N PRO A 223 27.38 8.95 -5.90
CA PRO A 223 26.44 8.86 -4.78
C PRO A 223 25.57 10.11 -4.72
N ASP A 224 24.43 10.00 -4.04
CA ASP A 224 23.54 11.14 -3.83
C ASP A 224 24.22 12.30 -3.07
N ALA A 225 23.85 13.53 -3.43
CA ALA A 225 24.43 14.75 -2.83
C ALA A 225 24.21 14.86 -1.31
N ALA A 226 23.23 14.10 -0.78
CA ALA A 226 22.95 14.03 0.64
C ALA A 226 23.88 13.06 1.41
N GLY A 227 24.78 12.34 0.72
CA GLY A 227 25.74 11.44 1.36
C GLY A 227 25.14 10.15 1.93
N ARG A 228 23.92 9.78 1.51
CA ARG A 228 23.25 8.53 1.94
C ARG A 228 23.63 7.33 1.08
N GLY A 229 24.41 7.57 0.02
CA GLY A 229 24.88 6.52 -0.87
C GLY A 229 23.77 5.94 -1.76
N ALA A 230 22.73 6.73 -2.03
CA ALA A 230 21.66 6.30 -2.93
C ALA A 230 22.12 6.39 -4.39
N GLN A 231 21.80 5.36 -5.19
CA GLN A 231 22.20 5.30 -6.61
C GLN A 231 21.03 4.80 -7.48
N PRO A 232 20.89 5.29 -8.72
CA PRO A 232 19.92 4.74 -9.68
C PRO A 232 20.23 3.28 -10.00
N VAL A 233 19.18 2.48 -10.17
CA VAL A 233 19.30 1.09 -10.59
C VAL A 233 18.30 0.77 -11.68
N ARG A 234 18.59 -0.25 -12.47
CA ARG A 234 17.65 -0.86 -13.40
C ARG A 234 17.39 -2.30 -12.98
N PRO A 235 16.19 -2.63 -12.48
CA PRO A 235 15.79 -4.01 -12.24
C PRO A 235 15.86 -4.83 -13.53
N ASP A 236 16.28 -6.10 -13.45
CA ASP A 236 16.44 -6.93 -14.66
C ASP A 236 15.10 -7.25 -15.36
N PHE A 237 13.98 -7.11 -14.65
CA PHE A 237 12.64 -7.27 -15.22
C PHE A 237 12.10 -5.99 -15.87
N GLU A 238 12.82 -4.86 -15.80
CA GLU A 238 12.39 -3.59 -16.39
C GLU A 238 12.38 -3.71 -17.92
N ARG A 239 11.20 -3.52 -18.53
CA ARG A 239 10.97 -3.65 -19.98
C ARG A 239 10.57 -2.34 -20.64
N GLY A 240 10.34 -1.28 -19.86
CA GLY A 240 9.95 0.03 -20.32
C GLY A 240 11.09 0.77 -21.00
N ALA A 241 10.72 1.80 -21.79
CA ALA A 241 11.65 2.66 -22.51
C ALA A 241 12.26 3.77 -21.62
N HIS A 242 12.43 3.52 -20.32
CA HIS A 242 13.05 4.47 -19.40
C HIS A 242 14.49 4.73 -19.82
N ARG A 243 14.88 6.00 -19.90
CA ARG A 243 16.26 6.39 -20.24
C ARG A 243 17.21 5.86 -19.18
N HIS A 244 18.48 5.78 -19.52
CA HIS A 244 19.53 5.42 -18.58
C HIS A 244 19.48 6.34 -17.35
N THR A 245 19.56 5.78 -16.16
CA THR A 245 19.43 6.41 -14.82
C THR A 245 18.01 6.84 -14.43
N GLU A 246 17.00 6.57 -15.25
CA GLU A 246 15.59 6.98 -15.02
C GLU A 246 14.65 5.79 -14.77
N ALA A 247 15.18 4.56 -14.68
CA ALA A 247 14.35 3.36 -14.43
C ALA A 247 13.78 3.31 -13.01
N THR A 248 14.53 3.80 -12.02
CA THR A 248 14.07 3.92 -10.64
C THR A 248 14.48 5.27 -10.05
N PRO A 249 13.81 5.75 -8.99
CA PRO A 249 14.45 6.73 -8.11
C PRO A 249 15.76 6.14 -7.54
N PRO A 250 16.73 6.98 -7.13
CA PRO A 250 17.94 6.50 -6.47
C PRO A 250 17.61 5.70 -5.21
N LEU A 251 18.11 4.47 -5.11
CA LEU A 251 17.84 3.57 -4.00
C LEU A 251 18.99 3.59 -3.00
N ARG A 252 18.65 3.66 -1.71
CA ARG A 252 19.64 3.56 -0.62
C ARG A 252 20.26 2.17 -0.59
N ARG A 253 21.53 2.10 -0.20
CA ARG A 253 22.28 0.86 -0.01
C ARG A 253 22.55 0.60 1.46
N LEU A 254 22.42 -0.65 1.90
CA LEU A 254 22.90 -1.07 3.22
C LEU A 254 24.42 -0.90 3.31
N SER A 255 24.88 -0.26 4.38
CA SER A 255 26.30 -0.10 4.66
C SER A 255 26.74 -1.05 5.76
N PRO A 256 27.93 -1.70 5.65
CA PRO A 256 28.53 -2.47 6.73
C PRO A 256 28.78 -1.63 7.99
N TYR A 257 29.01 -0.33 7.83
CA TYR A 257 29.23 0.60 8.94
C TYR A 257 28.80 2.01 8.56
N ALA A 258 28.06 2.67 9.45
CA ALA A 258 27.75 4.08 9.38
C ALA A 258 27.66 4.62 10.81
N GLY A 259 28.39 5.69 11.11
CA GLY A 259 28.30 6.39 12.38
C GLY A 259 27.03 7.23 12.46
N ALA A 260 26.60 7.55 13.69
CA ALA A 260 25.40 8.36 13.94
C ALA A 260 25.57 9.87 13.58
N GLY A 261 26.64 10.25 12.88
CA GLY A 261 26.87 11.61 12.39
C GLY A 261 27.02 12.71 13.45
N ARG A 262 27.10 12.37 14.75
CA ARG A 262 27.06 13.36 15.85
C ARG A 262 28.32 14.22 16.00
N VAL A 263 29.44 13.78 15.46
CA VAL A 263 30.74 14.48 15.57
C VAL A 263 31.33 14.75 14.19
N ALA A 264 31.45 13.71 13.37
CA ALA A 264 31.82 13.77 11.96
C ALA A 264 31.18 12.60 11.21
N PRO A 265 31.00 12.69 9.88
CA PRO A 265 30.63 11.52 9.07
C PRO A 265 31.68 10.42 9.22
N SER A 266 31.24 9.22 9.60
CA SER A 266 32.08 8.02 9.61
C SER A 266 31.29 6.86 8.99
N GLY A 267 31.97 5.97 8.28
CA GLY A 267 31.28 4.88 7.60
C GLY A 267 32.19 4.06 6.70
N PHE A 268 31.63 3.00 6.16
CA PHE A 268 32.23 2.18 5.11
C PHE A 268 31.48 2.44 3.81
N PHE A 269 32.12 3.08 2.83
CA PHE A 269 31.47 3.38 1.55
C PHE A 269 32.42 3.18 0.37
N CYS A 270 32.07 2.25 -0.51
CA CYS A 270 32.67 2.10 -1.82
C CYS A 270 31.59 2.40 -2.88
N PRO A 271 31.69 3.45 -3.70
CA PRO A 271 30.73 3.71 -4.76
C PRO A 271 30.55 2.49 -5.67
N LEU A 272 29.32 2.21 -6.10
CA LEU A 272 29.09 1.19 -7.13
C LEU A 272 29.21 1.79 -8.51
N THR A 273 29.95 1.12 -9.38
CA THR A 273 30.16 1.53 -10.76
C THR A 273 29.05 1.05 -11.68
N GLU A 274 29.05 1.58 -12.90
CA GLU A 274 28.14 1.18 -13.96
C GLU A 274 28.07 -0.34 -14.12
N ARG A 275 26.85 -0.86 -14.30
CA ARG A 275 26.52 -2.30 -14.46
C ARG A 275 26.85 -3.23 -13.31
N CYS A 276 27.30 -2.73 -12.15
CA CYS A 276 27.42 -3.58 -10.96
C CYS A 276 26.09 -4.26 -10.66
N GLU A 277 26.11 -5.59 -10.56
CA GLU A 277 24.92 -6.37 -10.23
C GLU A 277 24.67 -6.31 -8.72
N VAL A 278 23.45 -5.94 -8.38
CA VAL A 278 23.01 -5.71 -7.00
C VAL A 278 21.74 -6.48 -6.71
N LEU A 279 21.54 -6.70 -5.42
CA LEU A 279 20.37 -7.38 -4.89
C LEU A 279 19.46 -6.35 -4.23
N LEU A 280 18.22 -6.26 -4.71
CA LEU A 280 17.20 -5.38 -4.18
C LEU A 280 16.27 -6.13 -3.23
N HIS A 281 15.78 -5.41 -2.22
CA HIS A 281 14.73 -5.88 -1.32
C HIS A 281 13.69 -4.80 -1.10
N CYS A 282 12.43 -5.22 -0.98
CA CYS A 282 11.28 -4.37 -0.71
C CYS A 282 10.71 -4.75 0.67
N PRO A 283 11.08 -4.04 1.75
CA PRO A 283 10.54 -4.29 3.08
C PRO A 283 9.01 -4.31 3.07
N GLY A 284 8.42 -5.33 3.67
CA GLY A 284 6.95 -5.48 3.72
C GLY A 284 6.28 -5.66 2.36
N GLY A 285 7.06 -5.98 1.32
CA GLY A 285 6.56 -6.14 -0.04
C GLY A 285 6.17 -4.81 -0.70
N ASP A 286 6.73 -3.67 -0.26
CA ASP A 286 6.47 -2.35 -0.85
C ASP A 286 7.61 -1.92 -1.80
N PRO A 287 7.39 -1.91 -3.13
CA PRO A 287 8.38 -1.43 -4.10
C PRO A 287 8.82 0.02 -3.87
N ASN A 288 7.99 0.86 -3.25
CA ASN A 288 8.34 2.26 -2.98
C ASN A 288 9.39 2.40 -1.87
N GLN A 289 9.65 1.33 -1.12
CA GLN A 289 10.65 1.27 -0.06
C GLN A 289 11.85 0.40 -0.44
N ALA A 290 12.02 0.14 -1.75
CA ALA A 290 13.13 -0.67 -2.24
C ALA A 290 14.49 -0.13 -1.79
N LEU A 291 15.39 -1.04 -1.45
CA LEU A 291 16.77 -0.74 -1.09
C LEU A 291 17.74 -1.79 -1.64
N ILE A 292 18.98 -1.39 -1.83
CA ILE A 292 20.07 -2.27 -2.23
C ILE A 292 20.59 -2.99 -0.97
N LEU A 293 20.42 -4.31 -0.91
CA LEU A 293 20.92 -5.15 0.18
C LEU A 293 22.43 -5.41 0.07
N GLY A 294 22.92 -5.57 -1.15
CA GLY A 294 24.28 -6.00 -1.40
C GLY A 294 24.59 -6.17 -2.88
N ILE A 295 25.79 -6.68 -3.15
CA ILE A 295 26.35 -6.88 -4.48
C ILE A 295 26.42 -8.37 -4.73
N ALA A 296 26.11 -8.81 -5.96
CA ALA A 296 26.23 -10.19 -6.38
C ALA A 296 27.25 -10.29 -7.54
N PRO A 297 28.53 -10.62 -7.26
CA PRO A 297 29.50 -10.89 -8.32
C PRO A 297 28.99 -12.01 -9.24
N ASN A 298 29.25 -11.88 -10.53
CA ASN A 298 28.81 -12.83 -11.54
C ASN A 298 29.98 -13.22 -12.45
N LYS A 299 29.73 -14.10 -13.42
CA LYS A 299 30.76 -14.59 -14.35
C LYS A 299 31.40 -13.47 -15.20
N ASP A 300 30.65 -12.41 -15.51
CA ASP A 300 31.09 -11.31 -16.37
C ASP A 300 31.81 -10.22 -15.55
N ALA A 301 31.59 -10.20 -14.24
CA ALA A 301 32.23 -9.32 -13.27
C ALA A 301 32.59 -10.11 -11.99
N PRO A 302 33.64 -10.95 -12.03
CA PRO A 302 34.04 -11.77 -10.90
C PRO A 302 34.61 -10.94 -9.75
N GLY A 303 34.52 -11.48 -8.53
CA GLY A 303 35.16 -10.90 -7.36
C GLY A 303 36.69 -11.03 -7.37
N PRO A 304 37.39 -10.36 -6.44
CA PRO A 304 38.86 -10.34 -6.39
C PRO A 304 39.52 -11.64 -5.87
N VAL A 305 38.72 -12.57 -5.38
CA VAL A 305 39.11 -13.86 -4.79
C VAL A 305 38.32 -14.98 -5.47
N GLY A 306 39.02 -16.03 -5.90
CA GLY A 306 38.47 -17.21 -6.55
C GLY A 306 39.31 -18.45 -6.27
N ALA A 307 39.10 -19.53 -7.02
CA ALA A 307 39.74 -20.82 -6.74
C ALA A 307 41.28 -20.78 -6.78
N ALA A 308 41.87 -19.93 -7.63
CA ALA A 308 43.31 -19.81 -7.77
C ALA A 308 44.00 -19.10 -6.58
N ASN A 309 43.25 -18.38 -5.75
CA ASN A 309 43.75 -17.60 -4.62
C ASN A 309 42.80 -17.70 -3.41
N ALA A 310 42.32 -18.91 -3.15
CA ALA A 310 41.35 -19.21 -2.09
C ALA A 310 41.75 -18.76 -0.67
N PRO A 311 43.03 -18.75 -0.24
CA PRO A 311 43.39 -18.31 1.12
C PRO A 311 43.42 -16.78 1.30
N HIS A 312 43.11 -16.00 0.27
CA HIS A 312 43.20 -14.53 0.34
C HIS A 312 41.90 -13.90 0.87
N ASN A 313 42.03 -12.97 1.82
CA ASN A 313 40.96 -12.04 2.23
C ASN A 313 41.31 -10.64 1.72
N ARG A 314 40.62 -10.16 0.68
CA ARG A 314 41.12 -9.05 -0.14
C ARG A 314 40.10 -7.94 -0.33
N TRP A 315 40.51 -6.71 -0.06
CA TRP A 315 39.82 -5.50 -0.51
C TRP A 315 40.65 -4.81 -1.60
N LEU A 316 40.12 -4.78 -2.83
CA LEU A 316 40.77 -4.21 -3.99
C LEU A 316 39.88 -3.13 -4.59
N THR A 317 40.44 -1.94 -4.81
CA THR A 317 39.75 -0.83 -5.49
C THR A 317 40.02 -0.83 -6.99
N PRO A 318 39.16 -0.19 -7.83
CA PRO A 318 39.40 -0.09 -9.28
C PRO A 318 40.72 0.59 -9.66
N GLY A 319 41.25 1.43 -8.78
CA GLY A 319 42.57 2.06 -8.92
C GLY A 319 43.73 1.18 -8.45
N GLN A 320 43.53 -0.12 -8.22
CA GLN A 320 44.54 -1.08 -7.76
C GLN A 320 45.20 -0.74 -6.40
N ASN A 321 44.50 -0.01 -5.53
CA ASN A 321 44.87 0.03 -4.11
C ASN A 321 44.26 -1.18 -3.41
N GLU A 322 45.04 -1.81 -2.53
CA GLU A 322 44.68 -3.09 -1.93
C GLU A 322 45.08 -3.21 -0.45
N VAL A 323 44.18 -3.87 0.28
CA VAL A 323 44.43 -4.46 1.60
C VAL A 323 44.19 -5.96 1.46
N LEU A 324 45.18 -6.78 1.79
CA LEU A 324 45.11 -8.24 1.72
C LEU A 324 45.61 -8.86 3.02
N PHE A 325 44.85 -9.85 3.50
CA PHE A 325 45.29 -10.80 4.52
C PHE A 325 45.40 -12.16 3.83
N ASP A 326 46.62 -12.64 3.64
CA ASP A 326 46.90 -13.96 3.07
C ASP A 326 47.03 -14.97 4.21
N ASP A 327 46.14 -15.96 4.23
CA ASP A 327 46.13 -17.03 5.23
C ASP A 327 46.78 -18.33 4.71
N GLU A 328 47.55 -18.29 3.60
CA GLU A 328 48.26 -19.47 3.11
C GLU A 328 49.23 -20.01 4.17
N LEU A 329 49.13 -21.31 4.46
CA LEU A 329 49.91 -21.95 5.51
C LEU A 329 51.41 -21.80 5.24
N ASN A 330 52.15 -21.33 6.26
CA ASN A 330 53.59 -21.02 6.20
C ASN A 330 53.98 -19.85 5.27
N ARG A 331 53.01 -19.10 4.73
CA ARG A 331 53.21 -17.91 3.88
C ARG A 331 52.32 -16.73 4.25
N SER A 332 51.66 -16.82 5.41
CA SER A 332 50.70 -15.81 5.85
C SER A 332 51.34 -14.44 6.03
N HIS A 333 50.72 -13.41 5.48
CA HIS A 333 51.19 -12.03 5.61
C HIS A 333 50.04 -11.04 5.40
N ILE A 334 50.27 -9.78 5.82
CA ILE A 334 49.36 -8.67 5.53
C ILE A 334 50.02 -7.75 4.52
N LEU A 335 49.30 -7.45 3.44
CA LEU A 335 49.75 -6.57 2.37
C LEU A 335 48.90 -5.30 2.32
N LEU A 336 49.56 -4.14 2.34
CA LEU A 336 48.97 -2.84 2.03
C LEU A 336 49.73 -2.23 0.85
N GLN A 337 49.03 -2.02 -0.26
CA GLN A 337 49.65 -1.53 -1.48
C GLN A 337 48.82 -0.46 -2.21
N THR A 338 49.53 0.39 -2.94
CA THR A 338 48.97 1.37 -3.88
C THR A 338 49.45 1.08 -5.29
N PHE A 339 48.73 1.55 -6.32
CA PHE A 339 49.13 1.37 -7.72
C PHE A 339 50.52 1.91 -8.06
N ALA A 340 50.97 2.97 -7.37
CA ALA A 340 52.29 3.56 -7.58
C ALA A 340 53.46 2.73 -6.99
N GLY A 341 53.20 1.49 -6.53
CA GLY A 341 54.24 0.57 -6.09
C GLY A 341 54.77 0.83 -4.68
N GLN A 342 54.15 1.72 -3.90
CA GLN A 342 54.42 1.79 -2.46
C GLN A 342 53.79 0.57 -1.80
N VAL A 343 54.61 -0.44 -1.56
CA VAL A 343 54.23 -1.68 -0.88
C VAL A 343 54.77 -1.64 0.54
N LYS A 344 53.89 -1.79 1.53
CA LYS A 344 54.26 -2.16 2.90
C LYS A 344 53.66 -3.52 3.19
N ALA A 345 54.49 -4.56 3.18
CA ALA A 345 54.15 -5.86 3.76
C ALA A 345 54.61 -5.85 5.22
N ILE A 346 53.75 -6.32 6.13
CA ILE A 346 54.02 -6.39 7.58
C ILE A 346 54.06 -7.84 8.02
#